data_AF-A0A120MIC9-F1
#
_entry.id   AF-A0A120MIC9-F1
#
_cell.length_a   1.000
_cell.length_b   1.000
_cell.length_c   1.000
_cell.angle_alpha   90.00
_cell.angle_beta   90.00
_cell.angle_gamma   90.00
#
_symmetry.space_group_name_H-M   'P 1'
#
loop_
_entity.id
_entity.type
_entity.pdbx_description
1 polymer ?
#
loop_
_entity_poly.entity_id
_entity_poly.type
_entity_poly.pdbx_seq_one_letter_code
_entity_poly.pdbx_strand_id
1 'polypeptide(L)'
;MLQRKKLQYYGRQYGIENYAIVTLTDEDCERICKAVGVPVVKAADIGGKFDELISIVMDDPGFIEKHRHEGVSDEVFLIRCGDYAAKEVFKAYSSQ
;
A
#
# COMPACT_ATOMS: atom_id res chain seq x y z
N MET A 1 2.20 -7.04 -9.77
CA MET A 1 2.23 -7.53 -8.37
C MET A 1 3.61 -7.36 -7.76
N LEU A 2 3.70 -6.76 -6.57
CA LEU A 2 4.97 -6.65 -5.83
C LEU A 2 5.47 -8.03 -5.41
N GLN A 3 6.79 -8.24 -5.38
CA GLN A 3 7.35 -9.51 -4.91
C GLN A 3 7.06 -9.71 -3.42
N ARG A 4 6.57 -10.90 -3.01
CA ARG A 4 6.24 -11.23 -1.61
C ARG A 4 7.37 -10.91 -0.62
N LYS A 5 8.62 -11.15 -1.00
CA LYS A 5 9.80 -10.83 -0.18
C LYS A 5 9.92 -9.34 0.14
N LYS A 6 9.57 -8.45 -0.81
CA LYS A 6 9.55 -7.00 -0.58
C LYS A 6 8.45 -6.60 0.39
N LEU A 7 7.25 -7.16 0.24
CA LEU A 7 6.14 -6.88 1.16
C LEU A 7 6.45 -7.33 2.58
N GLN A 8 7.07 -8.50 2.76
CA GLN A 8 7.57 -8.94 4.07
C GLN A 8 8.61 -7.99 4.64
N TYR A 9 9.55 -7.52 3.80
CA TYR A 9 10.56 -6.56 4.21
C TYR A 9 9.91 -5.27 4.72
N TYR A 10 8.98 -4.67 3.98
CA TYR A 10 8.31 -3.44 4.39
C TYR A 10 7.40 -3.64 5.61
N GLY A 11 6.62 -4.73 5.67
CA GLY A 11 5.80 -5.03 6.83
C GLY A 11 6.63 -5.10 8.12
N ARG A 12 7.78 -5.78 8.08
CA ARG A 12 8.70 -5.87 9.22
C ARG A 12 9.28 -4.52 9.66
N GLN A 13 9.52 -3.58 8.74
CA GLN A 13 9.97 -2.24 9.10
C GLN A 13 8.96 -1.50 9.99
N TYR A 14 7.67 -1.87 9.91
CA TYR A 14 6.58 -1.28 10.68
C TYR A 14 5.99 -2.26 11.72
N GLY A 15 6.75 -3.29 12.12
CA GLY A 15 6.34 -4.22 13.19
C GLY A 15 5.33 -5.30 12.78
N ILE A 16 5.05 -5.46 11.48
CA ILE A 16 4.11 -6.45 10.96
C ILE A 16 4.91 -7.67 10.48
N GLU A 17 5.17 -8.61 11.39
CA GLU A 17 6.05 -9.76 11.11
C GLU A 17 5.54 -10.66 9.98
N ASN A 18 4.22 -10.87 9.94
CA ASN A 18 3.56 -11.70 8.94
C ASN A 18 2.29 -11.04 8.40
N TYR A 19 2.45 -10.14 7.44
CA TYR A 19 1.32 -9.43 6.83
C TYR A 19 0.32 -10.38 6.13
N ALA A 20 0.75 -11.57 5.70
CA ALA A 20 -0.08 -12.46 4.88
C ALA A 20 -1.19 -13.17 5.67
N ILE A 21 -1.08 -13.22 7.01
CA ILE A 21 -2.11 -13.78 7.90
C ILE A 21 -3.00 -12.71 8.52
N VAL A 22 -2.69 -11.43 8.29
CA VAL A 22 -3.49 -10.32 8.79
C VAL A 22 -4.65 -10.11 7.83
N THR A 23 -5.87 -10.12 8.39
CA THR A 23 -7.08 -9.74 7.66
C THR A 23 -7.45 -8.32 8.01
N LEU A 24 -7.48 -7.45 7.00
CA LEU A 24 -7.91 -6.06 7.14
C LEU A 24 -9.41 -5.99 7.39
N THR A 25 -9.80 -5.15 8.34
CA THR A 25 -11.20 -4.78 8.57
C THR A 25 -11.61 -3.59 7.70
N ASP A 26 -12.91 -3.30 7.61
CA ASP A 26 -13.38 -2.08 6.94
C ASP A 26 -12.82 -0.82 7.61
N GLU A 27 -12.71 -0.83 8.95
CA GLU A 27 -12.10 0.26 9.73
C GLU A 27 -10.63 0.45 9.39
N ASP A 28 -9.87 -0.64 9.23
CA ASP A 28 -8.48 -0.58 8.78
C ASP A 28 -8.38 0.02 7.37
N CYS A 29 -9.22 -0.44 6.45
CA CYS A 29 -9.21 0.04 5.08
C CYS A 29 -9.53 1.53 5.01
N GLU A 30 -10.56 1.98 5.73
CA GLU A 30 -10.93 3.40 5.81
C GLU A 30 -9.79 4.25 6.37
N ARG A 31 -9.19 3.80 7.49
CA ARG A 31 -8.08 4.50 8.14
C ARG A 31 -6.84 4.58 7.24
N ILE A 32 -6.46 3.47 6.63
CA ILE A 32 -5.29 3.42 5.72
C ILE A 32 -5.54 4.30 4.50
N CYS A 33 -6.68 4.15 3.80
CA CYS A 33 -6.99 4.93 2.61
C CYS A 33 -6.97 6.44 2.90
N LYS A 34 -7.56 6.87 4.03
CA LYS A 34 -7.51 8.28 4.47
C LYS A 34 -6.08 8.76 4.75
N ALA A 35 -5.26 7.95 5.41
CA ALA A 35 -3.89 8.32 5.76
C ALA A 35 -2.98 8.43 4.52
N VAL A 36 -3.18 7.54 3.55
CA VAL A 36 -2.45 7.53 2.27
C VAL A 36 -2.94 8.65 1.36
N GLY A 37 -4.23 8.97 1.42
CA GLY A 37 -4.89 9.99 0.60
C GLY A 37 -5.53 9.43 -0.68
N VAL A 38 -6.04 8.20 -0.63
CA VAL A 38 -6.72 7.53 -1.76
C VAL A 38 -8.21 7.28 -1.44
N PRO A 39 -9.06 7.01 -2.44
CA PRO A 39 -10.44 6.60 -2.21
C PRO A 39 -10.54 5.40 -1.27
N VAL A 40 -11.55 5.43 -0.38
CA VAL A 40 -11.80 4.34 0.56
C VAL A 40 -12.31 3.12 -0.19
N VAL A 41 -11.71 1.96 0.11
CA VAL A 41 -12.18 0.65 -0.32
C VAL A 41 -12.66 -0.16 0.87
N LYS A 42 -13.57 -1.12 0.66
CA LYS A 42 -13.99 -2.02 1.74
C LYS A 42 -13.13 -3.27 1.77
N ALA A 43 -13.02 -3.89 2.94
CA ALA A 43 -12.31 -5.15 3.10
C ALA A 43 -12.86 -6.24 2.17
N ALA A 44 -14.18 -6.26 1.95
CA ALA A 44 -14.82 -7.21 1.03
C ALA A 44 -14.32 -7.09 -0.42
N ASP A 45 -14.00 -5.86 -0.88
CA ASP A 45 -13.57 -5.61 -2.27
C ASP A 45 -12.15 -6.13 -2.52
N ILE A 46 -11.34 -6.21 -1.45
CA ILE A 46 -9.93 -6.61 -1.49
C ILE A 46 -9.67 -7.98 -0.83
N GLY A 47 -10.74 -8.70 -0.47
CA GLY A 47 -10.66 -9.95 0.29
C GLY A 47 -9.95 -9.82 1.65
N GLY A 48 -9.91 -8.62 2.21
CA GLY A 48 -9.23 -8.27 3.46
C GLY A 48 -7.71 -8.34 3.40
N LYS A 49 -7.08 -8.24 2.23
CA LYS A 49 -5.63 -8.46 2.09
C LYS A 49 -4.83 -7.20 1.78
N PHE A 50 -3.64 -7.11 2.34
CA PHE A 50 -2.69 -6.03 2.08
C PHE A 50 -2.20 -5.95 0.63
N ASP A 51 -1.96 -7.09 -0.03
CA ASP A 51 -1.45 -7.11 -1.41
C ASP A 51 -2.44 -6.50 -2.41
N GLU A 52 -3.73 -6.78 -2.24
CA GLU A 52 -4.81 -6.17 -3.00
C GLU A 52 -4.92 -4.66 -2.69
N LEU A 53 -4.91 -4.26 -1.41
CA LEU A 53 -4.95 -2.84 -1.05
C LEU A 53 -3.77 -2.05 -1.62
N ILE A 54 -2.56 -2.60 -1.53
CA ILE A 54 -1.34 -1.97 -2.07
C ILE A 54 -1.43 -1.84 -3.59
N SER A 55 -2.01 -2.82 -4.28
CA SER A 55 -2.20 -2.76 -5.73
C SER A 55 -3.17 -1.63 -6.11
N ILE A 56 -4.28 -1.49 -5.38
CA ILE A 56 -5.23 -0.39 -5.58
C ILE A 56 -4.58 0.98 -5.33
N VAL A 57 -3.82 1.12 -4.24
CA VAL A 57 -3.12 2.37 -3.91
C VAL A 57 -2.12 2.74 -5.01
N MET A 58 -1.38 1.76 -5.53
CA MET A 58 -0.38 1.97 -6.58
C MET A 58 -1.02 2.38 -7.92
N ASP A 59 -2.24 1.92 -8.19
CA ASP A 59 -2.98 2.22 -9.42
C ASP A 59 -3.84 3.50 -9.30
N ASP A 60 -3.91 4.12 -8.11
CA ASP A 60 -4.64 5.37 -7.91
C ASP A 60 -3.93 6.54 -8.61
N PRO A 61 -4.61 7.28 -9.51
CA PRO A 61 -4.01 8.40 -10.23
C PRO A 61 -3.48 9.52 -9.32
N GLY A 62 -4.18 9.80 -8.22
CA GLY A 62 -3.76 10.83 -7.26
C GLY A 62 -2.51 10.42 -6.49
N PHE A 63 -2.41 9.15 -6.12
CA PHE A 63 -1.21 8.58 -5.50
C PHE A 63 0.00 8.61 -6.45
N ILE A 64 -0.22 8.23 -7.71
CA ILE A 64 0.79 8.29 -8.77
C ILE A 64 1.30 9.72 -8.95
N GLU A 65 0.40 10.69 -9.11
CA GLU A 65 0.75 12.09 -9.30
C GLU A 65 1.54 12.65 -8.11
N LYS A 66 1.11 12.36 -6.88
CA LYS A 66 1.78 12.77 -5.63
C LYS A 66 3.23 12.28 -5.55
N HIS A 67 3.52 11.09 -6.05
CA HIS A 67 4.84 10.45 -5.93
C HIS A 67 5.71 10.58 -7.19
N ARG A 68 5.15 11.10 -8.27
CA ARG A 68 5.90 11.28 -9.52
C ARG A 68 6.84 12.47 -9.37
N HIS A 69 8.11 12.25 -9.70
CA HIS A 69 9.14 13.28 -9.67
C HIS A 69 9.62 13.58 -11.08
N GLU A 70 9.83 14.87 -11.36
CA GLU A 70 10.35 15.32 -12.64
C GLU A 70 11.72 14.69 -12.94
N GLY A 71 11.92 14.26 -14.18
CA GLY A 71 13.18 13.63 -14.62
C GLY A 71 13.33 12.14 -14.30
N VAL A 72 12.39 11.51 -13.60
CA VAL A 72 12.37 10.05 -13.41
C VAL A 72 11.63 9.39 -14.57
N SER A 73 12.22 8.38 -15.21
CA SER A 73 11.54 7.63 -16.28
C SER A 73 10.36 6.82 -15.73
N ASP A 74 9.35 6.60 -16.58
CA ASP A 74 8.13 5.88 -16.16
C ASP A 74 8.43 4.45 -15.70
N GLU A 75 9.39 3.77 -16.32
CA GLU A 75 9.80 2.43 -15.89
C GLU A 75 10.41 2.43 -14.48
N VAL A 76 11.29 3.39 -14.18
CA VAL A 76 11.88 3.54 -12.85
C VAL A 76 10.82 3.93 -11.84
N PHE A 77 9.91 4.83 -12.21
CA PHE A 77 8.81 5.24 -11.36
C PHE A 77 7.88 4.07 -11.03
N LEU A 78 7.44 3.27 -12.01
CA LEU A 78 6.55 2.13 -11.79
C LEU A 78 7.15 1.11 -10.81
N ILE A 79 8.47 0.84 -10.91
CA ILE A 79 9.17 -0.04 -9.97
C ILE A 79 9.14 0.53 -8.54
N ARG A 80 9.28 1.85 -8.40
CA ARG A 80 9.31 2.55 -7.10
C ARG A 80 7.93 2.83 -6.53
N CYS A 81 6.91 3.01 -7.37
CA CYS A 81 5.55 3.34 -6.97
C CYS A 81 4.99 2.26 -6.04
N GLY A 82 5.17 1.00 -6.40
CA GLY A 82 4.77 -0.12 -5.54
C GLY A 82 5.57 -0.19 -4.22
N ASP A 83 6.83 0.25 -4.20
CA ASP A 83 7.60 0.37 -2.95
C ASP A 83 7.05 1.51 -2.06
N TYR A 84 6.61 2.63 -2.65
CA TYR A 84 5.97 3.73 -1.91
C TYR A 84 4.62 3.31 -1.35
N ALA A 85 3.76 2.71 -2.18
CA ALA A 85 2.44 2.23 -1.77
C ALA A 85 2.55 1.25 -0.60
N ALA A 86 3.43 0.25 -0.69
CA ALA A 86 3.64 -0.71 0.40
C ALA A 86 4.10 -0.03 1.70
N LYS A 87 5.04 0.92 1.62
CA LYS A 87 5.52 1.65 2.79
C LYS A 87 4.44 2.49 3.43
N GLU A 88 3.68 3.26 2.66
CA GLU A 88 2.64 4.13 3.19
C GLU A 88 1.49 3.30 3.79
N VAL A 89 1.06 2.22 3.14
CA VAL A 89 0.04 1.30 3.66
C VAL A 89 0.46 0.67 4.98
N PHE A 90 1.66 0.08 5.06
CA PHE A 90 2.12 -0.56 6.29
C PHE A 90 2.39 0.45 7.40
N LYS A 91 2.94 1.62 7.08
CA LYS A 91 3.09 2.72 8.04
C LYS A 91 1.75 3.15 8.60
N ALA A 92 0.78 3.40 7.73
CA ALA A 92 -0.57 3.79 8.12
C ALA A 92 -1.18 2.72 9.02
N TYR A 93 -1.10 1.44 8.62
CA TYR A 93 -1.62 0.34 9.43
C TYR A 93 -0.99 0.31 10.83
N SER A 94 0.34 0.42 10.94
CA SER A 94 1.08 0.36 12.21
C SER A 94 0.87 1.55 13.15
N SER A 95 0.33 2.67 12.67
CA SER A 95 0.12 3.89 13.46
C SER A 95 -1.17 3.82 14.30
N GLN A 96 -1.52 2.63 14.82
CA GLN A 96 -2.67 2.43 15.72
C GLN A 96 -2.45 3.07 17.08
#